data_AF-A0A1W9ZEC0-F1
#
_entry.id   AF-A0A1W9ZEC0-F1
#
_cell.length_a   1.000
_cell.length_b   1.000
_cell.length_c   1.000
_cell.angle_alpha   90.00
_cell.angle_beta   90.00
_cell.angle_gamma   90.00
#
_symmetry.space_group_name_H-M   'P 1'
#
loop_
_entity.id
_entity.type
_entity.pdbx_description
1 polymer ?
#
loop_
_entity_poly.entity_id
_entity_poly.type
_entity_poly.pdbx_seq_one_letter_code
_entity_poly.pdbx_strand_id
1 'polypeptide(L)'
;MRLVTESGLWSTGGAIAVSPLTAVLEVSGAVLSWTIDDPTEATEIAFTDIARADWLWRVVGEAGHVALVPAVQAAAGEPDGIDLTGVELVPGSIAPLRRLAVGHWLRRWWPASQRDGIAALDHALLDVEVALLTVAAQGFFTDDTLDSDVAALLAPHAVALTTHARADDPRIRQLVHAGAELADEIGVDGDGWTELTAALDNSSALDTLATGRQDNYSLAAGVDRSPRGSAAIARGVASINWGAVPPGIFDAAEDTVAWSVETAGPAVFAVVRADVIGPQPATGVTVQVRSGEVGGAGTLEADGRATVPMVDAQQRPITESAAWNHDWPATSVVIGADLSESRQTRDRVRSWVRTRLEHPPEDAYLAEILAAESAY
;
A
#
# COMPACT_ATOMS: atom_id res chain seq x y z
N MET A 1 -28.06 3.61 15.73
CA MET A 1 -27.14 3.99 14.63
C MET A 1 -27.58 5.32 14.04
N ARG A 2 -26.66 6.24 13.73
CA ARG A 2 -26.95 7.51 13.05
C ARG A 2 -26.40 7.44 11.62
N LEU A 3 -27.20 7.86 10.65
CA LEU A 3 -26.83 8.01 9.24
C LEU A 3 -26.76 9.48 8.88
N VAL A 4 -25.71 9.88 8.16
CA VAL A 4 -25.57 11.24 7.63
C VAL A 4 -25.31 11.18 6.14
N THR A 5 -25.77 12.18 5.40
CA THR A 5 -25.43 12.32 3.98
C THR A 5 -24.10 13.05 3.82
N GLU A 6 -23.11 12.37 3.25
CA GLU A 6 -21.79 12.92 2.94
C GLU A 6 -21.48 12.68 1.46
N SER A 7 -21.15 13.75 0.74
CA SER A 7 -20.86 13.70 -0.71
C SER A 7 -21.94 13.00 -1.56
N GLY A 8 -23.20 13.01 -1.10
CA GLY A 8 -24.34 12.38 -1.78
C GLY A 8 -24.56 10.89 -1.44
N LEU A 9 -23.76 10.32 -0.53
CA LEU A 9 -23.90 8.95 -0.03
C LEU A 9 -24.34 8.95 1.44
N TRP A 10 -25.07 7.92 1.87
CA TRP A 10 -25.42 7.73 3.27
C TRP A 10 -24.26 7.03 4.01
N SER A 11 -23.76 7.62 5.09
CA SER A 11 -22.65 7.06 5.89
C SER A 11 -23.00 6.85 7.37
N THR A 12 -22.44 5.80 7.98
CA THR A 12 -22.49 5.54 9.44
C THR A 12 -21.23 6.09 10.11
N GLY A 13 -21.06 7.42 10.17
CA GLY A 13 -19.82 8.00 10.72
C GLY A 13 -19.64 9.45 10.31
N GLY A 14 -18.45 10.00 10.53
CA GLY A 14 -18.05 11.28 9.95
C GLY A 14 -16.89 11.03 8.99
N ALA A 15 -16.87 11.69 7.83
CA ALA A 15 -15.95 11.40 6.75
C ALA A 15 -14.47 11.19 7.19
N ILE A 16 -13.97 9.95 7.05
CA ILE A 16 -12.53 9.69 7.12
C ILE A 16 -11.83 10.35 5.91
N ALA A 17 -10.83 11.18 6.21
CA ALA A 17 -9.96 11.76 5.18
C ALA A 17 -9.17 10.67 4.45
N VAL A 18 -9.02 10.81 3.13
CA VAL A 18 -8.14 9.96 2.31
C VAL A 18 -6.71 10.10 2.84
N SER A 19 -6.21 9.04 3.47
CA SER A 19 -4.97 9.05 4.25
C SER A 19 -4.33 7.66 4.22
N PRO A 20 -3.00 7.57 4.26
CA PRO A 20 -2.30 6.32 4.54
C PRO A 20 -2.67 5.66 5.88
N LEU A 21 -3.44 6.33 6.75
CA LEU A 21 -3.99 5.72 7.97
C LEU A 21 -5.31 4.98 7.77
N THR A 22 -5.89 5.04 6.58
CA THR A 22 -7.23 4.52 6.32
C THR A 22 -7.17 3.21 5.55
N ALA A 23 -7.65 2.14 6.17
CA ALA A 23 -7.97 0.89 5.48
C ALA A 23 -9.39 0.99 4.91
N VAL A 24 -9.57 0.53 3.67
CA VAL A 24 -10.83 0.61 2.93
C VAL A 24 -11.13 -0.75 2.31
N LEU A 25 -12.40 -1.13 2.26
CA LEU A 25 -12.87 -2.31 1.55
C LEU A 25 -14.20 -2.01 0.85
N GLU A 26 -14.26 -2.25 -0.46
CA GLU A 26 -15.51 -2.22 -1.22
C GLU A 26 -16.20 -3.59 -1.19
N VAL A 27 -17.40 -3.63 -0.62
CA VAL A 27 -18.31 -4.78 -0.63
C VAL A 27 -19.57 -4.43 -1.42
N SER A 28 -20.44 -5.40 -1.67
CA SER A 28 -21.64 -5.17 -2.47
C SER A 28 -22.53 -4.08 -1.88
N GLY A 29 -22.67 -2.98 -2.61
CA GLY A 29 -23.51 -1.85 -2.22
C GLY A 29 -22.95 -0.93 -1.12
N ALA A 30 -21.72 -1.12 -0.65
CA ALA A 30 -21.10 -0.23 0.33
C ALA A 30 -19.57 -0.21 0.29
N VAL A 31 -18.99 0.87 0.81
CA VAL A 31 -17.57 0.96 1.14
C VAL A 31 -17.43 1.04 2.65
N LEU A 32 -16.62 0.16 3.23
CA LEU A 32 -16.28 0.18 4.64
C LEU A 32 -14.89 0.79 4.84
N SER A 33 -14.72 1.59 5.88
CA SER A 33 -13.44 2.20 6.22
C SER A 33 -13.12 2.15 7.71
N TRP A 34 -11.83 2.02 8.01
CA TRP A 34 -11.26 1.98 9.35
C TRP A 34 -10.00 2.83 9.42
N THR A 35 -9.78 3.49 10.55
CA THR A 35 -8.47 4.06 10.89
C THR A 35 -7.61 2.97 11.51
N ILE A 36 -6.46 2.63 10.91
CA ILE A 36 -5.66 1.45 11.28
C ILE A 36 -5.12 1.49 12.72
N ASP A 37 -4.79 2.69 13.21
CA ASP A 37 -4.21 2.92 14.54
C ASP A 37 -5.25 3.38 15.58
N ASP A 38 -6.54 3.30 15.26
CA ASP A 38 -7.63 3.53 16.21
C ASP A 38 -7.92 2.25 17.01
N PRO A 39 -7.69 2.23 18.34
CA PRO A 39 -7.91 1.05 19.17
C PRO A 39 -9.40 0.72 19.36
N THR A 40 -10.32 1.63 19.02
CA THR A 40 -11.77 1.35 19.11
C THR A 40 -12.29 0.54 17.93
N GLU A 41 -11.49 0.46 16.85
CA GLU A 41 -11.85 -0.20 15.59
C GLU A 41 -13.20 0.30 15.03
N ALA A 42 -13.47 1.59 15.24
CA ALA A 42 -14.68 2.23 14.74
C ALA A 42 -14.81 1.99 13.24
N THR A 43 -16.00 1.52 12.84
CA THR A 43 -16.30 1.17 11.46
C THR A 43 -17.21 2.20 10.86
N GLU A 44 -16.81 2.73 9.72
CA GLU A 44 -17.62 3.61 8.91
C GLU A 44 -18.11 2.86 7.68
N ILE A 45 -19.40 2.94 7.40
CA ILE A 45 -20.04 2.29 6.26
C ILE A 45 -20.67 3.39 5.41
N ALA A 46 -20.19 3.56 4.18
CA ALA A 46 -20.78 4.43 3.18
C ALA A 46 -21.56 3.59 2.16
N PHE A 47 -22.88 3.74 2.11
CA PHE A 47 -23.73 2.98 1.20
C PHE A 47 -23.69 3.58 -0.21
N THR A 48 -23.18 2.80 -1.17
CA THR A 48 -23.18 3.14 -2.60
C THR A 48 -24.49 2.73 -3.27
N ASP A 49 -25.01 1.56 -2.90
CA ASP A 49 -26.34 1.07 -3.27
C ASP A 49 -26.86 0.10 -2.19
N ILE A 50 -27.70 0.61 -1.30
CA ILE A 50 -28.25 -0.19 -0.21
C ILE A 50 -29.05 -1.42 -0.69
N ALA A 51 -29.64 -1.38 -1.89
CA ALA A 51 -30.40 -2.52 -2.41
C ALA A 51 -29.50 -3.71 -2.75
N ARG A 52 -28.20 -3.47 -2.95
CA ARG A 52 -27.19 -4.53 -3.20
C ARG A 52 -26.52 -5.03 -1.92
N ALA A 53 -26.70 -4.33 -0.80
CA ALA A 53 -26.12 -4.69 0.49
C ALA A 53 -26.93 -5.78 1.22
N ASP A 54 -27.20 -6.91 0.56
CA ASP A 54 -27.95 -8.03 1.16
C ASP A 54 -27.20 -8.62 2.36
N TRP A 55 -25.87 -8.56 2.39
CA TRP A 55 -25.06 -8.98 3.54
C TRP A 55 -25.37 -8.20 4.84
N LEU A 56 -26.00 -7.03 4.76
CA LEU A 56 -26.21 -6.12 5.88
C LEU A 56 -27.00 -6.78 7.02
N TRP A 57 -27.92 -7.71 6.74
CA TRP A 57 -28.65 -8.44 7.79
C TRP A 57 -27.72 -9.24 8.71
N ARG A 58 -26.53 -9.67 8.23
CA ARG A 58 -25.52 -10.36 9.05
C ARG A 58 -24.85 -9.42 10.04
N VAL A 59 -24.82 -8.13 9.70
CA VAL A 59 -24.07 -7.10 10.42
C VAL A 59 -24.97 -6.28 11.35
N VAL A 60 -26.21 -5.98 10.99
CA VAL A 60 -27.15 -5.25 11.87
C VAL A 60 -28.31 -6.10 12.39
N GLY A 61 -28.31 -7.40 12.06
CA GLY A 61 -29.43 -8.31 12.33
C GLY A 61 -30.62 -8.09 11.39
N GLU A 62 -31.53 -9.06 11.36
CA GLU A 62 -32.75 -9.01 10.53
C GLU A 62 -33.62 -7.78 10.86
N ALA A 63 -33.85 -7.53 12.15
CA ALA A 63 -34.64 -6.38 12.60
C ALA A 63 -34.00 -5.04 12.23
N GLY A 64 -32.67 -4.96 12.31
CA GLY A 64 -31.92 -3.76 11.92
C GLY A 64 -31.98 -3.52 10.42
N HIS A 65 -31.86 -4.57 9.61
CA HIS A 65 -31.95 -4.47 8.15
C HIS A 65 -33.33 -3.98 7.69
N VAL A 66 -34.40 -4.53 8.27
CA VAL A 66 -35.80 -4.11 8.01
C VAL A 66 -36.04 -2.65 8.41
N ALA A 67 -35.37 -2.16 9.46
CA ALA A 67 -35.46 -0.75 9.86
C ALA A 67 -34.66 0.17 8.93
N LEU A 68 -33.50 -0.26 8.45
CA LEU A 68 -32.52 0.56 7.76
C LEU A 68 -32.88 0.78 6.28
N VAL A 69 -33.30 -0.26 5.55
CA VAL A 69 -33.59 -0.17 4.11
C VAL A 69 -34.71 0.84 3.80
N PRO A 70 -35.90 0.79 4.44
CA PRO A 70 -36.96 1.74 4.17
C PRO A 70 -36.61 3.17 4.61
N ALA A 71 -35.83 3.31 5.69
CA ALA A 71 -35.44 4.63 6.20
C ALA A 71 -34.52 5.36 5.22
N VAL A 72 -33.51 4.67 4.68
CA VAL A 72 -32.60 5.22 3.66
C VAL A 72 -33.35 5.54 2.36
N GLN A 73 -34.28 4.69 1.94
CA GLN A 73 -35.10 4.93 0.75
C GLN A 73 -36.07 6.11 0.92
N ALA A 74 -36.67 6.26 2.10
CA ALA A 74 -37.61 7.34 2.40
C ALA A 74 -36.91 8.70 2.56
N ALA A 75 -35.68 8.70 3.04
CA ALA A 75 -34.87 9.92 3.22
C ALA A 75 -34.12 10.35 1.95
N ALA A 76 -34.27 9.65 0.82
CA ALA A 76 -33.62 10.00 -0.44
C ALA A 76 -34.01 11.43 -0.89
N GLY A 77 -33.14 12.40 -0.62
CA GLY A 77 -33.33 13.82 -0.94
C GLY A 77 -33.49 14.76 0.26
N GLU A 78 -33.52 14.26 1.49
CA GLU A 78 -33.52 15.09 2.71
C GLU A 78 -32.11 15.12 3.35
N PRO A 79 -31.55 16.32 3.61
CA PRO A 79 -30.18 16.46 4.13
C PRO A 79 -30.05 16.23 5.65
N ASP A 80 -31.16 16.06 6.36
CA ASP A 80 -31.15 15.84 7.81
C ASP A 80 -30.91 14.36 8.11
N GLY A 81 -29.82 14.09 8.86
CA GLY A 81 -29.41 12.73 9.20
C GLY A 81 -30.50 11.90 9.88
N ILE A 82 -30.44 10.58 9.70
CA ILE A 82 -31.42 9.62 10.21
C ILE A 82 -30.89 8.99 11.50
N ASP A 83 -31.62 9.14 12.60
CA ASP A 83 -31.32 8.42 13.85
C ASP A 83 -32.17 7.14 13.93
N LEU A 84 -31.54 5.99 13.71
CA LEU A 84 -32.15 4.66 13.82
C LEU A 84 -32.00 4.13 15.25
N THR A 85 -33.12 4.02 15.96
CA THR A 85 -33.17 3.49 17.33
C THR A 85 -33.11 1.96 17.33
N GLY A 86 -32.25 1.37 18.16
CA GLY A 86 -32.13 -0.08 18.31
C GLY A 86 -31.39 -0.80 17.17
N VAL A 87 -30.76 -0.05 16.25
CA VAL A 87 -29.88 -0.59 15.21
C VAL A 87 -28.43 -0.39 15.66
N GLU A 88 -27.74 -1.51 15.88
CA GLU A 88 -26.33 -1.59 16.26
C GLU A 88 -25.64 -2.69 15.45
N LEU A 89 -24.32 -2.58 15.30
CA LEU A 89 -23.53 -3.62 14.65
C LEU A 89 -23.44 -4.84 15.58
N VAL A 90 -23.74 -6.03 15.06
CA VAL A 90 -23.55 -7.30 15.74
C VAL A 90 -22.06 -7.45 16.05
N PRO A 91 -21.65 -7.63 17.32
CA PRO A 91 -20.25 -7.73 17.70
C PRO A 91 -19.51 -8.80 16.90
N GLY A 92 -18.34 -8.44 16.36
CA GLY A 92 -17.47 -9.33 15.59
C GLY A 92 -17.92 -9.62 14.15
N SER A 93 -19.12 -9.21 13.73
CA SER A 93 -19.64 -9.48 12.38
C SER A 93 -18.80 -8.89 11.24
N ILE A 94 -18.08 -7.79 11.53
CA ILE A 94 -17.23 -7.05 10.59
C ILE A 94 -15.73 -7.36 10.74
N ALA A 95 -15.32 -8.19 11.72
CA ALA A 95 -13.93 -8.50 11.95
C ALA A 95 -13.24 -9.15 10.71
N PRO A 96 -13.89 -10.09 9.98
CA PRO A 96 -13.31 -10.61 8.74
C PRO A 96 -13.12 -9.55 7.65
N LEU A 97 -14.07 -8.61 7.53
CA LEU A 97 -14.00 -7.51 6.56
C LEU A 97 -12.90 -6.51 6.93
N ARG A 98 -12.75 -6.21 8.22
CA ARG A 98 -11.65 -5.37 8.70
C ARG A 98 -10.29 -6.03 8.42
N ARG A 99 -10.16 -7.34 8.69
CA ARG A 99 -8.93 -8.08 8.38
C ARG A 99 -8.59 -7.97 6.90
N LEU A 100 -9.56 -8.18 6.01
CA LEU A 100 -9.41 -7.98 4.56
C LEU A 100 -8.96 -6.55 4.21
N ALA A 101 -9.64 -5.53 4.74
CA ALA A 101 -9.30 -4.13 4.50
C ALA A 101 -7.85 -3.82 4.92
N VAL A 102 -7.41 -4.36 6.06
CA VAL A 102 -6.02 -4.26 6.51
C VAL A 102 -5.09 -4.98 5.54
N GLY A 103 -5.46 -6.14 5.01
CA GLY A 103 -4.67 -6.84 3.97
C GLY A 103 -4.46 -5.99 2.72
N HIS A 104 -5.52 -5.40 2.17
CA HIS A 104 -5.42 -4.46 1.04
C HIS A 104 -4.60 -3.21 1.41
N TRP A 105 -4.72 -2.74 2.66
CA TRP A 105 -3.90 -1.66 3.16
C TRP A 105 -2.41 -2.03 3.21
N LEU A 106 -2.04 -3.21 3.72
CA LEU A 106 -0.66 -3.70 3.78
C LEU A 106 -0.05 -3.74 2.37
N ARG A 107 -0.80 -4.22 1.37
CA ARG A 107 -0.36 -4.26 -0.03
C ARG A 107 0.00 -2.89 -0.60
N ARG A 108 -0.68 -1.84 -0.14
CA ARG A 108 -0.58 -0.49 -0.73
C ARG A 108 0.25 0.49 0.10
N TRP A 109 0.28 0.34 1.41
CA TRP A 109 0.75 1.38 2.33
C TRP A 109 1.83 0.90 3.29
N TRP A 110 2.25 -0.37 3.22
CA TRP A 110 3.31 -0.88 4.10
C TRP A 110 4.61 -0.05 3.93
N PRO A 111 5.11 0.59 5.01
CA PRO A 111 6.19 1.55 4.94
C PRO A 111 7.55 0.84 5.08
N ALA A 112 7.88 -0.05 4.15
CA ALA A 112 9.19 -0.71 4.13
C ALA A 112 10.31 0.33 4.12
N SER A 113 11.30 0.14 4.99
CA SER A 113 12.40 1.09 5.13
C SER A 113 13.65 0.43 5.70
N GLN A 114 14.76 0.54 4.98
CA GLN A 114 16.06 0.12 5.48
C GLN A 114 16.54 1.08 6.57
N ARG A 115 16.30 2.37 6.40
CA ARG A 115 16.72 3.41 7.35
C ARG A 115 16.01 3.29 8.70
N ASP A 116 14.72 2.98 8.66
CA ASP A 116 13.86 2.89 9.84
C ASP A 116 13.77 1.46 10.41
N GLY A 117 14.43 0.48 9.78
CA GLY A 117 14.46 -0.92 10.21
C GLY A 117 13.14 -1.67 10.03
N ILE A 118 12.32 -1.26 9.06
CA ILE A 118 11.02 -1.87 8.77
C ILE A 118 11.19 -2.81 7.58
N ALA A 119 11.15 -4.12 7.84
CA ALA A 119 11.26 -5.15 6.81
C ALA A 119 10.14 -5.05 5.78
N ALA A 120 10.45 -5.35 4.50
CA ALA A 120 9.45 -5.45 3.46
C ALA A 120 8.60 -6.72 3.64
N LEU A 121 7.32 -6.65 3.27
CA LEU A 121 6.45 -7.83 3.24
C LEU A 121 6.64 -8.61 1.95
N ASP A 122 6.54 -9.93 2.03
CA ASP A 122 6.46 -10.78 0.85
C ASP A 122 5.07 -10.64 0.21
N HIS A 123 4.99 -9.89 -0.88
CA HIS A 123 3.74 -9.61 -1.58
C HIS A 123 3.08 -10.85 -2.16
N ALA A 124 3.84 -11.88 -2.56
CA ALA A 124 3.24 -13.09 -3.09
C ALA A 124 2.49 -13.87 -2.00
N LEU A 125 3.07 -13.97 -0.81
CA LEU A 125 2.41 -14.60 0.34
C LEU A 125 1.24 -13.76 0.86
N LEU A 126 1.41 -12.44 0.95
CA LEU A 126 0.34 -11.53 1.36
C LEU A 126 -0.86 -11.61 0.41
N ASP A 127 -0.64 -11.56 -0.89
CA ASP A 127 -1.71 -11.57 -1.89
C ASP A 127 -2.47 -12.91 -1.91
N VAL A 128 -1.79 -14.03 -1.67
CA VAL A 128 -2.45 -15.34 -1.50
C VAL A 128 -3.34 -15.36 -0.25
N GLU A 129 -2.86 -14.84 0.87
CA GLU A 129 -3.67 -14.81 2.10
C GLU A 129 -4.88 -13.87 1.96
N VAL A 130 -4.71 -12.72 1.31
CA VAL A 130 -5.82 -11.81 0.96
C VAL A 130 -6.82 -12.51 0.04
N ALA A 131 -6.36 -13.21 -1.00
CA ALA A 131 -7.21 -13.99 -1.89
C ALA A 131 -8.07 -15.03 -1.15
N LEU A 132 -7.45 -15.81 -0.24
CA LEU A 132 -8.16 -16.80 0.58
C LEU A 132 -9.18 -16.14 1.52
N LEU A 133 -8.85 -15.00 2.12
CA LEU A 133 -9.78 -14.25 2.96
C LEU A 133 -10.96 -13.69 2.14
N THR A 134 -10.72 -13.26 0.91
CA THR A 134 -11.78 -12.75 0.01
C THR A 134 -12.79 -13.86 -0.30
N VAL A 135 -12.30 -15.06 -0.62
CA VAL A 135 -13.15 -16.25 -0.83
C VAL A 135 -13.93 -16.62 0.42
N ALA A 136 -13.29 -16.59 1.60
CA ALA A 136 -13.98 -16.84 2.87
C ALA A 136 -15.09 -15.81 3.15
N ALA A 137 -14.93 -14.58 2.65
CA ALA A 137 -15.88 -13.49 2.75
C ALA A 137 -16.81 -13.34 1.53
N GLN A 138 -16.85 -14.31 0.60
CA GLN A 138 -17.65 -14.23 -0.64
C GLN A 138 -19.12 -13.82 -0.42
N GLY A 139 -19.71 -14.16 0.73
CA GLY A 139 -21.08 -13.77 1.06
C GLY A 139 -21.30 -12.27 1.30
N PHE A 140 -20.26 -11.45 1.25
CA PHE A 140 -20.32 -9.98 1.26
C PHE A 140 -20.11 -9.37 -0.13
N PHE A 141 -19.68 -10.18 -1.11
CA PHE A 141 -19.40 -9.82 -2.50
C PHE A 141 -20.40 -10.53 -3.43
N THR A 142 -21.67 -10.10 -3.39
CA THR A 142 -22.74 -10.58 -4.28
C THR A 142 -22.60 -10.06 -5.73
N ASP A 143 -21.61 -9.19 -5.97
CA ASP A 143 -21.24 -8.62 -7.26
C ASP A 143 -19.72 -8.46 -7.41
N ASP A 144 -19.28 -8.17 -8.64
CA ASP A 144 -17.90 -7.80 -8.92
C ASP A 144 -17.63 -6.40 -8.32
N THR A 145 -16.72 -6.33 -7.35
CA THR A 145 -16.24 -5.11 -6.71
C THR A 145 -14.75 -4.94 -7.00
N LEU A 146 -14.20 -3.76 -6.69
CA LEU A 146 -12.76 -3.50 -6.87
C LEU A 146 -11.89 -4.49 -6.07
N ASP A 147 -12.35 -4.90 -4.90
CA ASP A 147 -11.60 -5.72 -3.95
C ASP A 147 -11.95 -7.22 -4.03
N SER A 148 -12.90 -7.64 -4.89
CA SER A 148 -13.30 -9.05 -5.02
C SER A 148 -12.57 -9.85 -6.10
N ASP A 149 -11.69 -9.23 -6.89
CA ASP A 149 -10.97 -9.88 -7.99
C ASP A 149 -9.80 -10.77 -7.49
N VAL A 150 -10.14 -11.99 -7.06
CA VAL A 150 -9.20 -13.01 -6.59
C VAL A 150 -8.21 -13.45 -7.67
N ALA A 151 -8.65 -13.52 -8.93
CA ALA A 151 -7.79 -13.95 -10.03
C ALA A 151 -6.66 -12.94 -10.28
N ALA A 152 -6.98 -11.65 -10.26
CA ALA A 152 -5.98 -10.58 -10.38
C ALA A 152 -5.00 -10.54 -9.21
N LEU A 153 -5.41 -10.93 -8.00
CA LEU A 153 -4.51 -11.05 -6.85
C LEU A 153 -3.47 -12.15 -7.07
N LEU A 154 -3.90 -13.32 -7.57
CA LEU A 154 -3.02 -14.48 -7.70
C LEU A 154 -2.14 -14.42 -8.94
N ALA A 155 -2.69 -14.03 -10.10
CA ALA A 155 -2.06 -14.14 -11.42
C ALA A 155 -0.56 -13.77 -11.49
N PRO A 156 -0.07 -12.69 -10.84
CA PRO A 156 1.34 -12.27 -10.95
C PRO A 156 2.36 -13.19 -10.26
N HIS A 157 1.91 -14.09 -9.37
CA HIS A 157 2.78 -14.62 -8.30
C HIS A 157 3.30 -16.04 -8.52
N ALA A 158 2.93 -16.74 -9.59
CA ALA A 158 3.27 -18.16 -9.79
C ALA A 158 4.78 -18.46 -9.64
N VAL A 159 5.65 -17.61 -10.21
CA VAL A 159 7.11 -17.77 -10.14
C VAL A 159 7.65 -17.58 -8.71
N ALA A 160 7.13 -16.57 -8.00
CA ALA A 160 7.52 -16.31 -6.60
C ALA A 160 7.05 -17.45 -5.70
N LEU A 161 5.80 -17.89 -5.86
CA LEU A 161 5.22 -19.01 -5.12
C LEU A 161 5.95 -20.33 -5.39
N THR A 162 6.45 -20.56 -6.62
CA THR A 162 7.26 -21.75 -6.94
C THR A 162 8.59 -21.74 -6.18
N THR A 163 9.16 -20.57 -5.93
CA THR A 163 10.36 -20.44 -5.10
C THR A 163 10.03 -20.74 -3.64
N HIS A 164 8.92 -20.21 -3.13
CA HIS A 164 8.42 -20.45 -1.78
C HIS A 164 7.99 -21.90 -1.52
N ALA A 165 7.47 -22.60 -2.52
CA ALA A 165 7.11 -24.01 -2.42
C ALA A 165 8.31 -24.92 -2.07
N ARG A 166 9.53 -24.44 -2.31
CA ARG A 166 10.78 -25.14 -1.98
C ARG A 166 11.36 -24.70 -0.63
N ALA A 167 10.74 -23.73 0.06
CA ALA A 167 11.16 -23.30 1.38
C ALA A 167 10.86 -24.38 2.43
N ASP A 168 11.71 -24.46 3.46
CA ASP A 168 11.59 -25.45 4.55
C ASP A 168 10.59 -25.02 5.64
N ASP A 169 9.81 -23.96 5.42
CA ASP A 169 8.78 -23.50 6.35
C ASP A 169 7.42 -24.13 6.01
N PRO A 170 6.84 -24.98 6.91
CA PRO A 170 5.55 -25.61 6.66
C PRO A 170 4.39 -24.62 6.54
N ARG A 171 4.47 -23.44 7.18
CA ARG A 171 3.43 -22.40 7.10
C ARG A 171 3.37 -21.83 5.69
N ILE A 172 4.54 -21.56 5.10
CA ILE A 172 4.66 -21.08 3.72
C ILE A 172 4.12 -22.13 2.76
N ARG A 173 4.54 -23.39 2.90
CA ARG A 173 4.08 -24.48 2.01
C ARG A 173 2.57 -24.68 2.07
N GLN A 174 1.98 -24.63 3.27
CA GLN A 174 0.53 -24.73 3.44
C GLN A 174 -0.19 -23.59 2.73
N LEU A 175 0.28 -22.35 2.87
CA LEU A 175 -0.32 -21.19 2.21
C LEU A 175 -0.19 -21.27 0.69
N VAL A 176 0.99 -21.64 0.18
CA VAL A 176 1.22 -21.80 -1.27
C VAL A 176 0.33 -22.90 -1.84
N HIS A 177 0.14 -24.02 -1.13
CA HIS A 177 -0.75 -25.08 -1.57
C HIS A 177 -2.21 -24.61 -1.66
N ALA A 178 -2.72 -23.96 -0.61
CA ALA A 178 -4.06 -23.38 -0.61
C ALA A 178 -4.25 -22.34 -1.73
N GLY A 179 -3.24 -21.52 -2.00
CA GLY A 179 -3.25 -20.56 -3.11
C GLY A 179 -3.29 -21.24 -4.48
N ALA A 180 -2.56 -22.34 -4.66
CA ALA A 180 -2.56 -23.11 -5.90
C ALA A 180 -3.87 -23.86 -6.13
N GLU A 181 -4.45 -24.46 -5.09
CA GLU A 181 -5.79 -25.07 -5.15
C GLU A 181 -6.85 -24.03 -5.53
N LEU A 182 -6.81 -22.86 -4.90
CA LEU A 182 -7.71 -21.76 -5.23
C LEU A 182 -7.52 -21.27 -6.67
N ALA A 183 -6.28 -21.14 -7.13
CA ALA A 183 -5.97 -20.74 -8.50
C ALA A 183 -6.53 -21.73 -9.54
N ASP A 184 -6.44 -23.04 -9.27
CA ASP A 184 -7.04 -24.09 -10.11
C ASP A 184 -8.57 -24.02 -10.12
N GLU A 185 -9.20 -23.83 -8.95
CA GLU A 185 -10.66 -23.73 -8.81
C GLU A 185 -11.25 -22.57 -9.63
N ILE A 186 -10.61 -21.40 -9.61
CA ILE A 186 -11.09 -20.21 -10.31
C ILE A 186 -10.52 -20.07 -11.73
N GLY A 187 -9.67 -21.00 -12.18
CA GLY A 187 -9.08 -21.00 -13.52
C GLY A 187 -8.13 -19.84 -13.77
N VAL A 188 -7.22 -19.55 -12.83
CA VAL A 188 -6.15 -18.56 -13.04
C VAL A 188 -5.17 -19.11 -14.08
N ASP A 189 -5.29 -18.59 -15.30
CA ASP A 189 -4.36 -18.89 -16.38
C ASP A 189 -3.21 -17.88 -16.40
N GLY A 190 -1.96 -18.36 -16.44
CA GLY A 190 -0.77 -17.49 -16.51
C GLY A 190 0.54 -18.26 -16.54
N ASP A 191 1.61 -17.58 -16.95
CA ASP A 191 2.96 -18.16 -17.01
C ASP A 191 3.41 -18.62 -15.60
N GLY A 192 3.79 -19.90 -15.46
CA GLY A 192 4.36 -20.45 -14.23
C GLY A 192 3.40 -21.26 -13.35
N TRP A 193 2.08 -21.19 -13.56
CA TRP A 193 1.11 -21.90 -12.71
C TRP A 193 1.16 -23.42 -12.90
N THR A 194 1.35 -23.89 -14.15
CA THR A 194 1.53 -25.32 -14.43
C THR A 194 2.80 -25.86 -13.75
N GLU A 195 3.89 -25.10 -13.78
CA GLU A 195 5.14 -25.45 -13.11
C GLU A 195 5.00 -25.47 -11.58
N LEU A 196 4.23 -24.53 -11.01
CA LEU A 196 3.94 -24.49 -9.57
C LEU A 196 3.18 -25.74 -9.12
N THR A 197 2.08 -26.09 -9.81
CA THR A 197 1.29 -27.28 -9.47
C THR A 197 2.14 -28.54 -9.55
N ALA A 198 2.93 -28.69 -10.61
CA ALA A 198 3.87 -29.81 -10.74
C ALA A 198 4.93 -29.82 -9.63
N ALA A 199 5.43 -28.66 -9.18
CA ALA A 199 6.39 -28.58 -8.08
C ALA A 199 5.76 -29.03 -6.75
N LEU A 200 4.52 -28.64 -6.48
CA LEU A 200 3.79 -29.04 -5.27
C LEU A 200 3.49 -30.54 -5.24
N ASP A 201 3.05 -31.11 -6.37
CA ASP A 201 2.81 -32.55 -6.50
C ASP A 201 4.09 -33.36 -6.23
N ASN A 202 5.23 -32.92 -6.76
CA ASN A 202 6.52 -33.56 -6.54
C ASN A 202 7.04 -33.38 -5.10
N SER A 203 6.80 -32.21 -4.48
CA SER A 203 7.15 -31.97 -3.08
C SER A 203 6.36 -32.87 -2.12
N SER A 204 5.09 -33.17 -2.42
CA SER A 204 4.30 -34.14 -1.65
C SER A 204 4.91 -35.56 -1.68
N ALA A 205 5.58 -35.92 -2.79
CA ALA A 205 6.31 -37.18 -2.94
C ALA A 205 7.72 -37.15 -2.31
N LEU A 206 8.32 -35.96 -2.15
CA LEU A 206 9.63 -35.75 -1.53
C LEU A 206 9.57 -35.51 -0.02
N ASP A 207 8.42 -35.12 0.54
CA ASP A 207 8.20 -34.98 2.00
C ASP A 207 8.41 -36.30 2.77
N THR A 208 8.58 -37.44 2.07
CA THR A 208 8.98 -38.72 2.69
C THR A 208 10.50 -38.90 2.80
N LEU A 209 11.32 -38.07 2.16
CA LEU A 209 12.77 -38.23 2.05
C LEU A 209 13.51 -36.87 2.05
N ALA A 210 13.95 -36.51 3.26
CA ALA A 210 15.12 -35.67 3.57
C ALA A 210 14.87 -34.25 4.11
N THR A 211 15.38 -34.08 5.33
CA THR A 211 15.88 -32.85 5.93
C THR A 211 17.29 -32.56 5.39
N GLY A 212 17.57 -31.34 4.92
CA GLY A 212 18.87 -31.02 4.35
C GLY A 212 19.08 -29.57 3.89
N ARG A 213 19.48 -28.72 4.83
CA ARG A 213 19.96 -27.33 4.75
C ARG A 213 20.92 -26.99 3.59
N GLN A 214 20.82 -25.76 3.03
CA GLN A 214 21.97 -24.86 2.75
C GLN A 214 21.54 -23.42 2.40
N ASP A 215 21.84 -22.47 3.28
CA ASP A 215 21.69 -21.03 3.05
C ASP A 215 22.92 -20.47 2.31
N ASN A 216 22.71 -19.98 1.10
CA ASN A 216 23.73 -19.24 0.35
C ASN A 216 23.40 -17.75 0.39
N TYR A 217 23.83 -17.06 1.45
CA TYR A 217 23.82 -15.60 1.50
C TYR A 217 25.06 -15.06 0.78
N SER A 218 24.88 -14.46 -0.40
CA SER A 218 25.89 -13.63 -1.05
C SER A 218 25.74 -12.17 -0.61
N LEU A 219 26.64 -11.73 0.27
CA LEU A 219 26.72 -10.35 0.74
C LEU A 219 27.33 -9.46 -0.36
N ALA A 220 26.50 -8.70 -1.08
CA ALA A 220 26.97 -7.68 -2.01
C ALA A 220 27.21 -6.37 -1.24
N ALA A 221 28.45 -6.10 -0.85
CA ALA A 221 28.85 -4.79 -0.37
C ALA A 221 28.93 -3.82 -1.55
N GLY A 222 27.85 -3.07 -1.81
CA GLY A 222 27.84 -1.95 -2.74
C GLY A 222 28.74 -0.82 -2.24
N VAL A 223 29.88 -0.63 -2.89
CA VAL A 223 30.75 0.53 -2.70
C VAL A 223 30.24 1.66 -3.58
N ASP A 224 29.35 2.50 -3.05
CA ASP A 224 29.01 3.76 -3.68
C ASP A 224 30.09 4.81 -3.36
N ARG A 225 31.18 4.74 -4.11
CA ARG A 225 32.04 5.92 -4.30
C ARG A 225 31.46 6.73 -5.45
N SER A 226 30.62 7.71 -5.12
CA SER A 226 30.34 8.79 -6.06
C SER A 226 31.65 9.49 -6.45
N PRO A 227 31.87 9.79 -7.75
CA PRO A 227 32.93 10.69 -8.16
C PRO A 227 32.73 12.02 -7.43
N ARG A 228 33.79 12.61 -6.89
CA ARG A 228 33.76 13.98 -6.35
C ARG A 228 33.45 14.94 -7.51
N GLY A 229 32.16 15.18 -7.73
CA GLY A 229 31.63 16.17 -8.66
C GLY A 229 31.67 17.58 -8.08
N SER A 230 31.53 18.56 -8.96
CA SER A 230 31.42 20.01 -8.75
C SER A 230 30.81 20.43 -7.41
N ALA A 231 31.30 21.52 -6.80
CA ALA A 231 30.72 22.06 -5.57
C ALA A 231 29.26 22.45 -5.81
N ALA A 232 28.32 21.72 -5.17
CA ALA A 232 26.90 22.03 -5.24
C ALA A 232 26.61 23.45 -4.76
N ILE A 233 25.81 24.19 -5.52
CA ILE A 233 25.34 25.54 -5.19
C ILE A 233 24.46 25.50 -3.93
N ALA A 234 23.57 24.53 -3.89
CA ALA A 234 22.68 24.26 -2.77
C ALA A 234 22.39 22.78 -2.67
N ARG A 235 21.92 22.36 -1.50
CA ARG A 235 21.50 20.98 -1.22
C ARG A 235 20.47 20.97 -0.11
N GLY A 236 19.68 19.91 -0.09
CA GLY A 236 18.75 19.64 0.98
C GLY A 236 18.20 18.23 0.89
N VAL A 237 17.21 17.98 1.73
CA VAL A 237 16.48 16.72 1.77
C VAL A 237 14.98 17.01 1.67
N ALA A 238 14.23 16.01 1.22
CA ALA A 238 12.78 15.96 1.24
C ALA A 238 12.34 14.54 1.56
N SER A 239 11.06 14.38 1.90
CA SER A 239 10.43 13.07 2.11
C SER A 239 9.48 12.76 0.96
N ILE A 240 9.28 11.47 0.70
CA ILE A 240 8.30 11.00 -0.27
C ILE A 240 6.92 11.04 0.37
N ASN A 241 5.95 11.60 -0.35
CA ASN A 241 4.54 11.44 -0.01
C ASN A 241 4.11 10.08 -0.56
N TRP A 242 3.76 9.14 0.31
CA TRP A 242 3.52 7.77 -0.12
C TRP A 242 2.33 7.69 -1.08
N GLY A 243 1.31 8.53 -0.87
CA GLY A 243 0.16 8.58 -1.76
C GLY A 243 0.46 9.11 -3.17
N ALA A 244 1.63 9.71 -3.38
CA ALA A 244 2.04 10.27 -4.66
C ALA A 244 2.77 9.27 -5.57
N VAL A 245 3.21 8.12 -5.04
CA VAL A 245 4.06 7.15 -5.74
C VAL A 245 3.46 5.75 -5.73
N PRO A 246 3.84 4.86 -6.66
CA PRO A 246 3.47 3.46 -6.58
C PRO A 246 4.02 2.80 -5.30
N PRO A 247 3.29 1.84 -4.71
CA PRO A 247 3.70 1.16 -3.49
C PRO A 247 4.96 0.33 -3.70
N GLY A 248 5.75 0.16 -2.64
CA GLY A 248 6.87 -0.78 -2.60
C GLY A 248 8.12 -0.39 -3.37
N ILE A 249 8.17 0.76 -4.07
CA ILE A 249 9.35 1.19 -4.84
C ILE A 249 10.39 1.88 -3.94
N PHE A 250 9.96 2.86 -3.13
CA PHE A 250 10.86 3.76 -2.41
C PHE A 250 10.95 3.45 -0.92
N ASP A 251 12.08 3.82 -0.29
CA ASP A 251 12.23 3.77 1.16
C ASP A 251 11.27 4.76 1.84
N ALA A 252 10.43 4.25 2.73
CA ALA A 252 9.35 4.99 3.36
C ALA A 252 9.79 5.89 4.53
N ALA A 253 11.07 5.92 4.91
CA ALA A 253 11.57 6.82 5.95
C ALA A 253 11.43 8.30 5.55
N GLU A 254 11.59 9.20 6.53
CA GLU A 254 11.72 10.62 6.25
C GLU A 254 13.10 10.96 5.69
N ASP A 255 13.17 12.06 4.93
CA ASP A 255 14.41 12.62 4.41
C ASP A 255 15.19 11.65 3.51
N THR A 256 14.47 10.80 2.77
CA THR A 256 14.98 9.79 1.80
C THR A 256 15.15 10.34 0.38
N VAL A 257 14.82 11.61 0.16
CA VAL A 257 15.07 12.31 -1.10
C VAL A 257 16.16 13.33 -0.89
N ALA A 258 17.37 13.03 -1.33
CA ALA A 258 18.44 14.01 -1.40
C ALA A 258 18.32 14.82 -2.69
N TRP A 259 18.50 16.13 -2.58
CA TRP A 259 18.56 17.00 -3.76
C TRP A 259 19.73 17.97 -3.67
N SER A 260 20.25 18.34 -4.83
CA SER A 260 21.30 19.35 -4.96
C SER A 260 21.14 20.13 -6.24
N VAL A 261 21.57 21.40 -6.23
CA VAL A 261 21.65 22.22 -7.43
C VAL A 261 23.11 22.29 -7.85
N GLU A 262 23.37 21.86 -9.08
CA GLU A 262 24.71 21.71 -9.63
C GLU A 262 24.82 22.45 -10.97
N THR A 263 26.06 22.62 -11.42
CA THR A 263 26.39 23.22 -12.72
C THR A 263 27.25 22.27 -13.55
N ALA A 264 26.99 22.24 -14.85
CA ALA A 264 27.85 21.61 -15.84
C ALA A 264 28.04 22.58 -17.01
N GLY A 265 29.19 23.27 -17.01
CA GLY A 265 29.40 24.41 -17.90
C GLY A 265 28.38 25.52 -17.61
N PRO A 266 27.69 26.08 -18.62
CA PRO A 266 26.71 27.16 -18.41
C PRO A 266 25.34 26.67 -17.93
N ALA A 267 25.09 25.35 -17.91
CA ALA A 267 23.80 24.79 -17.55
C ALA A 267 23.69 24.58 -16.04
N VAL A 268 22.54 24.95 -15.47
CA VAL A 268 22.17 24.69 -14.08
C VAL A 268 21.07 23.64 -14.04
N PHE A 269 21.24 22.63 -13.20
CA PHE A 269 20.27 21.54 -13.02
C PHE A 269 20.18 21.16 -11.55
N ALA A 270 19.03 20.63 -11.15
CA ALA A 270 18.88 19.93 -9.89
C ALA A 270 19.13 18.43 -10.10
N VAL A 271 19.99 17.84 -9.28
CA VAL A 271 20.12 16.39 -9.15
C VAL A 271 19.27 15.95 -7.97
N VAL A 272 18.31 15.08 -8.22
CA VAL A 272 17.45 14.46 -7.21
C VAL A 272 17.81 12.99 -7.12
N ARG A 273 17.92 12.46 -5.90
CA ARG A 273 18.14 11.05 -5.61
C ARG A 273 17.16 10.63 -4.53
N ALA A 274 16.27 9.71 -4.89
CA ALA A 274 15.35 9.04 -3.98
C ALA A 274 15.89 7.65 -3.66
N ASP A 275 15.84 7.27 -2.38
CA ASP A 275 16.25 5.93 -1.97
C ASP A 275 15.20 4.89 -2.43
N VAL A 276 15.64 3.90 -3.22
CA VAL A 276 14.82 2.80 -3.76
C VAL A 276 15.06 1.54 -2.93
N ILE A 277 13.98 0.83 -2.56
CA ILE A 277 14.02 -0.37 -1.72
C ILE A 277 13.43 -1.61 -2.42
N GLY A 278 12.51 -1.40 -3.37
CA GLY A 278 11.75 -2.48 -3.99
C GLY A 278 12.42 -3.17 -5.18
N PRO A 279 11.87 -4.31 -5.62
CA PRO A 279 12.30 -4.97 -6.84
C PRO A 279 11.84 -4.24 -8.11
N GLN A 280 10.84 -3.36 -7.98
CA GLN A 280 10.31 -2.56 -9.09
C GLN A 280 11.15 -1.30 -9.30
N PRO A 281 11.53 -0.96 -10.55
CA PRO A 281 12.34 0.21 -10.83
C PRO A 281 11.54 1.50 -10.66
N ALA A 282 12.19 2.59 -10.21
CA ALA A 282 11.58 3.92 -10.09
C ALA A 282 11.34 4.63 -11.44
N THR A 283 11.59 3.95 -12.56
CA THR A 283 11.62 4.54 -13.90
C THR A 283 10.31 5.22 -14.26
N GLY A 284 10.40 6.47 -14.71
CA GLY A 284 9.25 7.22 -15.24
C GLY A 284 8.41 7.92 -14.16
N VAL A 285 8.70 7.73 -12.87
CA VAL A 285 8.07 8.51 -11.81
C VAL A 285 8.51 9.97 -11.93
N THR A 286 7.54 10.89 -11.93
CA THR A 286 7.79 12.32 -12.16
C THR A 286 8.50 12.96 -10.97
N VAL A 287 9.38 13.92 -11.26
CA VAL A 287 10.05 14.76 -10.25
C VAL A 287 9.80 16.21 -10.58
N GLN A 288 9.42 16.99 -9.58
CA GLN A 288 9.32 18.44 -9.68
C GLN A 288 10.19 19.07 -8.60
N VAL A 289 11.02 20.04 -9.00
CA VAL A 289 11.83 20.85 -8.09
C VAL A 289 11.39 22.29 -8.24
N ARG A 290 11.05 22.96 -7.13
CA ARG A 290 10.57 24.34 -7.14
C ARG A 290 11.19 25.11 -5.99
N SER A 291 11.66 26.32 -6.28
CA SER A 291 12.22 27.26 -5.32
C SER A 291 11.82 28.67 -5.74
N GLY A 292 10.72 29.17 -5.18
CA GLY A 292 10.10 30.41 -5.63
C GLY A 292 9.68 30.36 -7.11
N GLU A 293 10.20 31.28 -7.91
CA GLU A 293 9.95 31.38 -9.36
C GLU A 293 10.84 30.45 -10.21
N VAL A 294 11.85 29.83 -9.59
CA VAL A 294 12.78 28.92 -10.25
C VAL A 294 12.32 27.49 -10.05
N GLY A 295 12.31 26.68 -11.10
CA GLY A 295 11.91 25.29 -10.98
C GLY A 295 12.22 24.45 -12.21
N GLY A 296 11.80 23.19 -12.18
CA GLY A 296 11.94 22.28 -13.29
C GLY A 296 11.21 20.97 -13.04
N ALA A 297 11.07 20.17 -14.09
CA ALA A 297 10.50 18.84 -14.02
C ALA A 297 11.41 17.83 -14.73
N GLY A 298 11.36 16.57 -14.27
CA GLY A 298 12.06 15.45 -14.87
C GLY A 298 11.39 14.13 -14.48
N THR A 299 12.05 13.02 -14.78
CA THR A 299 11.60 11.68 -14.42
C THR A 299 12.74 10.91 -13.79
N LEU A 300 12.43 10.07 -12.82
CA LEU A 300 13.40 9.18 -12.20
C LEU A 300 13.85 8.09 -13.19
N GLU A 301 15.14 7.76 -13.10
CA GLU A 301 15.76 6.57 -13.67
C GLU A 301 15.52 5.37 -12.74
N ALA A 302 15.92 4.17 -13.18
CA ALA A 302 15.69 2.94 -12.42
C ALA A 302 16.31 2.95 -11.00
N ASP A 303 17.41 3.69 -10.81
CA ASP A 303 18.14 3.81 -9.54
C ASP A 303 17.58 4.92 -8.61
N GLY A 304 16.47 5.55 -8.98
CA GLY A 304 15.89 6.66 -8.21
C GLY A 304 16.61 8.00 -8.41
N ARG A 305 17.46 8.15 -9.43
CA ARG A 305 18.07 9.43 -9.78
C ARG A 305 17.26 10.18 -10.84
N ALA A 306 17.16 11.51 -10.72
CA ALA A 306 16.72 12.40 -11.80
C ALA A 306 17.67 13.59 -11.93
N THR A 307 17.83 14.06 -13.16
CA THR A 307 18.48 15.34 -13.48
C THR A 307 17.43 16.28 -14.08
N VAL A 308 17.18 17.38 -13.38
CA VAL A 308 16.09 18.32 -13.67
C VAL A 308 16.69 19.65 -14.14
N PRO A 309 16.52 20.05 -15.41
CA PRO A 309 16.95 21.36 -15.88
C PRO A 309 16.23 22.48 -15.13
N MET A 310 16.97 23.47 -14.63
CA MET A 310 16.38 24.58 -13.88
C MET A 310 16.04 25.76 -14.81
N VAL A 311 14.79 26.20 -14.75
CA VAL A 311 14.26 27.32 -15.54
C VAL A 311 13.65 28.40 -14.66
N ASP A 312 13.60 29.63 -15.18
CA ASP A 312 12.91 30.76 -14.56
C ASP A 312 11.38 30.74 -14.82
N ALA A 313 10.66 31.73 -14.29
CA ALA A 313 9.23 31.90 -14.51
C ALA A 313 8.82 32.06 -15.98
N GLN A 314 9.76 32.43 -16.87
CA GLN A 314 9.55 32.55 -18.32
C GLN A 314 9.98 31.29 -19.08
N GLN A 315 10.23 30.18 -18.38
CA GLN A 315 10.68 28.90 -18.96
C GLN A 315 12.03 29.01 -19.68
N ARG A 316 12.91 29.92 -19.25
CA ARG A 316 14.26 30.06 -19.79
C ARG A 316 15.27 29.43 -18.83
N PRO A 317 16.34 28.78 -19.33
CA PRO A 317 17.40 28.26 -18.47
C PRO A 317 17.99 29.36 -17.59
N ILE A 318 18.13 29.09 -16.29
CA ILE A 318 18.79 30.04 -15.38
C ILE A 318 20.30 30.02 -15.61
N THR A 319 20.96 31.15 -15.34
CA THR A 319 22.42 31.25 -15.40
C THR A 319 23.04 30.82 -14.07
N GLU A 320 24.30 30.41 -14.09
CA GLU A 320 25.05 30.09 -12.87
C GLU A 320 25.03 31.26 -11.86
N SER A 321 25.26 32.50 -12.30
CA SER A 321 25.23 33.67 -11.42
C SER A 321 23.85 33.92 -10.81
N ALA A 322 22.77 33.65 -11.55
CA ALA A 322 21.41 33.72 -11.01
C ALA A 322 21.18 32.63 -9.96
N ALA A 323 21.68 31.42 -10.20
CA ALA A 323 21.56 30.31 -9.26
C ALA A 323 22.33 30.57 -7.96
N TRP A 324 23.54 31.13 -7.99
CA TRP A 324 24.29 31.50 -6.78
C TRP A 324 23.64 32.62 -5.96
N ASN A 325 22.88 33.50 -6.61
CA ASN A 325 22.17 34.60 -5.95
C ASN A 325 20.74 34.25 -5.53
N HIS A 326 20.29 33.01 -5.77
CA HIS A 326 18.94 32.54 -5.45
C HIS A 326 18.85 31.96 -4.04
N ASP A 327 17.69 32.12 -3.39
CA ASP A 327 17.43 31.63 -2.04
C ASP A 327 16.88 30.19 -2.06
N TRP A 328 17.78 29.22 -1.95
CA TRP A 328 17.46 27.78 -2.04
C TRP A 328 16.87 27.09 -0.79
N PRO A 329 16.96 27.58 0.46
CA PRO A 329 16.35 26.92 1.62
C PRO A 329 14.83 26.68 1.49
N ALA A 330 14.12 27.51 0.73
CA ALA A 330 12.68 27.36 0.46
C ALA A 330 12.36 26.43 -0.73
N THR A 331 13.22 25.45 -1.00
CA THR A 331 13.03 24.51 -2.12
C THR A 331 12.10 23.37 -1.73
N SER A 332 11.07 23.14 -2.54
CA SER A 332 10.24 21.94 -2.50
C SER A 332 10.67 20.97 -3.61
N VAL A 333 10.75 19.69 -3.25
CA VAL A 333 10.95 18.59 -4.17
C VAL A 333 9.77 17.65 -4.02
N VAL A 334 9.07 17.39 -5.12
CA VAL A 334 7.90 16.50 -5.17
C VAL A 334 8.23 15.34 -6.10
N ILE A 335 8.03 14.12 -5.61
CA ILE A 335 8.15 12.88 -6.38
C ILE A 335 6.75 12.31 -6.58
N GLY A 336 6.42 11.97 -7.82
CA GLY A 336 5.11 11.47 -8.20
C GLY A 336 4.06 12.57 -8.33
N ALA A 337 2.82 12.27 -7.94
CA ALA A 337 1.70 13.20 -8.00
C ALA A 337 1.80 14.36 -6.98
N ASP A 338 1.22 15.51 -7.30
CA ASP A 338 1.15 16.66 -6.39
C ASP A 338 0.04 16.45 -5.35
N LEU A 339 0.39 15.73 -4.29
CA LEU A 339 -0.50 15.41 -3.16
C LEU A 339 0.15 15.88 -1.87
N SER A 340 -0.65 16.46 -0.99
CA SER A 340 -0.23 16.84 0.36
C SER A 340 -0.38 15.67 1.32
N GLU A 341 0.70 15.31 2.00
CA GLU A 341 0.70 14.28 3.04
C GLU A 341 1.54 14.77 4.21
N SER A 342 1.01 14.63 5.44
CA SER A 342 1.68 15.15 6.61
C SER A 342 2.73 14.16 7.14
N ARG A 343 3.87 14.70 7.62
CA ARG A 343 4.88 13.92 8.34
C ARG A 343 4.30 13.19 9.55
N GLN A 344 3.37 13.83 10.27
CA GLN A 344 2.69 13.24 11.42
C GLN A 344 1.88 11.98 11.03
N THR A 345 1.23 12.00 9.87
CA THR A 345 0.50 10.84 9.33
C THR A 345 1.46 9.67 9.09
N ARG A 346 2.58 9.91 8.40
CA ARG A 346 3.60 8.88 8.15
C ARG A 346 4.24 8.35 9.42
N ASP A 347 4.52 9.22 10.39
CA ASP A 347 5.05 8.83 11.71
C ASP A 347 4.09 7.89 12.45
N ARG A 348 2.78 8.18 12.44
CA ARG A 348 1.76 7.31 13.04
C ARG A 348 1.73 5.94 12.37
N VAL A 349 1.73 5.90 11.04
CA VAL A 349 1.75 4.63 10.28
C VAL A 349 3.01 3.82 10.62
N ARG A 350 4.20 4.42 10.57
CA ARG A 350 5.45 3.72 10.93
C ARG A 350 5.43 3.23 12.37
N SER A 351 4.91 4.01 13.31
CA SER A 351 4.78 3.59 14.71
C SER A 351 3.84 2.38 14.87
N TRP A 352 2.71 2.39 14.18
CA TRP A 352 1.74 1.30 14.18
C TRP A 352 2.35 0.01 13.61
N VAL A 353 3.02 0.12 12.46
CA VAL A 353 3.72 -1.01 11.81
C VAL A 353 4.82 -1.59 12.69
N ARG A 354 5.66 -0.74 13.30
CA ARG A 354 6.71 -1.22 14.23
C ARG A 354 6.11 -1.99 15.40
N THR A 355 5.01 -1.51 15.97
CA THR A 355 4.33 -2.20 17.06
C THR A 355 3.85 -3.58 16.63
N ARG A 356 3.31 -3.71 15.42
CA ARG A 356 2.88 -5.00 14.85
C ARG A 356 4.04 -5.94 14.56
N LEU A 357 5.19 -5.44 14.10
CA LEU A 357 6.38 -6.27 13.90
C LEU A 357 7.00 -6.73 15.22
N GLU A 358 7.04 -5.87 16.24
CA GLU A 358 7.55 -6.23 17.57
C GLU A 358 6.63 -7.20 18.31
N HIS A 359 5.31 -7.03 18.14
CA HIS A 359 4.28 -7.83 18.79
C HIS A 359 3.16 -8.18 17.79
N PRO A 360 3.39 -9.19 16.91
CA PRO A 360 2.39 -9.59 15.93
C PRO A 360 1.06 -9.94 16.60
N PRO A 361 -0.06 -9.28 16.23
CA PRO A 361 -1.37 -9.60 16.77
C PRO A 361 -1.86 -10.97 16.29
N GLU A 362 -2.93 -11.48 16.91
CA GLU A 362 -3.51 -12.79 16.54
C GLU A 362 -4.01 -12.84 15.08
N ASP A 363 -4.37 -11.69 14.51
CA ASP A 363 -4.84 -11.57 13.13
C ASP A 363 -3.74 -11.21 12.12
N ALA A 364 -2.47 -11.20 12.56
CA ALA A 364 -1.33 -10.91 11.71
C ALA A 364 -1.27 -11.83 10.50
N TYR A 365 -0.91 -11.25 9.35
CA TYR A 365 -0.67 -12.01 8.13
C TYR A 365 0.63 -12.80 8.25
N LEU A 366 0.74 -13.93 7.55
CA LEU A 366 1.97 -14.73 7.55
C LEU A 366 3.18 -13.90 7.07
N ALA A 367 2.96 -13.02 6.08
CA ALA A 367 4.00 -12.10 5.60
C ALA A 367 4.51 -11.16 6.71
N GLU A 368 3.65 -10.69 7.62
CA GLU A 368 4.06 -9.87 8.77
C GLU A 368 4.87 -10.69 9.78
N ILE A 369 4.44 -11.92 10.06
CA ILE A 369 5.13 -12.83 10.98
C ILE A 369 6.54 -13.14 10.47
N LEU A 370 6.68 -13.48 9.18
CA LEU A 370 7.98 -13.75 8.56
C LEU A 370 8.87 -12.51 8.54
N ALA A 371 8.28 -11.33 8.26
CA ALA A 371 9.01 -10.06 8.32
C ALA A 371 9.54 -9.77 9.73
N ALA A 372 8.71 -10.00 10.76
CA ALA A 372 9.11 -9.86 12.16
C ALA A 372 10.22 -10.86 12.55
N GLU A 373 10.10 -12.12 12.13
CA GLU A 373 11.11 -13.15 12.39
C GLU A 373 12.45 -12.87 11.69
N SER A 374 12.42 -12.24 10.51
CA SER A 374 13.64 -11.88 9.76
C SER A 374 14.42 -10.69 10.33
N ALA A 375 13.79 -9.90 11.21
CA ALA A 375 14.41 -8.75 11.85
C ALA A 375 15.30 -9.13 13.05
N TYR A 376 15.25 -10.38 13.50
CA TYR A 376 16.05 -10.96 14.57
C TYR A 376 17.13 -11.89 14.03
#